data_AF-A0A3C0BEH0-F1
#
_entry.id   AF-A0A3C0BEH0-F1
#
_cell.length_a   1.000
_cell.length_b   1.000
_cell.length_c   1.000
_cell.angle_alpha   90.00
_cell.angle_beta   90.00
_cell.angle_gamma   90.00
#
_symmetry.space_group_name_H-M   'P 1'
#
loop_
_entity.id
_entity.type
_entity.pdbx_description
1 polymer ?
#
loop_
_entity_poly.entity_id
_entity_poly.type
_entity_poly.pdbx_seq_one_letter_code
_entity_poly.pdbx_strand_id
1 'polypeptide(L)'
;MKTIKKIFRLILRTIKWGMLSIIALAILSALYNLSLPNKSKVVEQLSSEEKAYIAETVNLRRNLGNEVWPGWGDFPIPVIVYNEEYAFLTGMSNPASGWYKMPGGEHRGSDWEMVKTDMFNGKPYYRQALPNPDITPENFTVKVGDSWVSTMQTKEYAAVQFYRGFKNELPPVLNAIFPYRLFWHMLMGKPETYIGGMAHEAFHAFQGNEVYEKFAACENASRLCTDYP
;
A
#
# COMPACT_ATOMS: atom_id res chain seq x y z
N MET A 1 -45.89 -37.22 18.53
CA MET A 1 -44.84 -37.84 17.68
C MET A 1 -44.78 -37.32 16.23
N LYS A 2 -45.89 -37.16 15.47
CA LYS A 2 -45.84 -36.72 14.06
C LYS A 2 -45.27 -35.29 13.87
N THR A 3 -45.61 -34.35 14.76
CA THR A 3 -45.14 -32.96 14.71
C THR A 3 -43.63 -32.85 14.97
N ILE A 4 -43.12 -33.57 15.98
CA ILE A 4 -41.69 -33.65 16.28
C ILE A 4 -40.89 -34.18 15.08
N LYS A 5 -41.39 -35.23 14.39
CA LYS A 5 -40.75 -35.76 13.18
C LYS A 5 -40.75 -34.78 11.99
N LYS A 6 -41.73 -33.87 11.90
CA LYS A 6 -41.76 -32.82 10.86
C LYS A 6 -40.74 -31.72 11.17
N ILE A 7 -40.69 -31.26 12.41
CA ILE A 7 -39.73 -30.25 12.87
C ILE A 7 -38.29 -30.74 12.65
N PHE A 8 -37.98 -31.97 13.07
CA PHE A 8 -36.65 -32.54 12.90
C PHE A 8 -36.23 -32.64 11.42
N ARG A 9 -37.14 -33.03 10.52
CA ARG A 9 -36.90 -33.04 9.07
C ARG A 9 -36.64 -31.66 8.50
N LEU A 10 -37.36 -30.65 8.98
CA LEU A 10 -37.13 -29.26 8.56
C LEU A 10 -35.74 -28.78 8.99
N ILE A 11 -35.37 -29.02 10.25
CA ILE A 11 -34.04 -28.67 10.78
C ILE A 11 -32.93 -29.34 9.96
N LEU A 12 -33.01 -30.66 9.75
CA LEU A 12 -32.01 -31.38 8.96
C LEU A 12 -31.93 -30.87 7.51
N ARG A 13 -33.07 -30.52 6.90
CA ARG A 13 -33.10 -29.94 5.56
C ARG A 13 -32.40 -28.57 5.54
N THR A 14 -32.67 -27.71 6.51
CA THR A 14 -32.00 -26.41 6.65
C THR A 14 -30.49 -26.56 6.84
N ILE A 15 -30.06 -27.46 7.74
CA ILE A 15 -28.63 -27.75 7.96
C ILE A 15 -27.98 -28.25 6.66
N LYS A 16 -28.61 -29.19 5.96
CA LYS A 16 -28.11 -29.72 4.69
C LYS A 16 -27.92 -28.61 3.64
N TRP A 17 -28.93 -27.76 3.43
CA TRP A 17 -28.83 -26.67 2.46
C TRP A 17 -27.84 -25.59 2.89
N GLY A 18 -27.73 -25.31 4.19
CA GLY A 18 -26.72 -24.42 4.74
C GLY A 18 -25.30 -24.93 4.46
N MET A 19 -25.04 -26.22 4.75
CA MET A 19 -23.74 -26.84 4.48
C MET A 19 -23.40 -26.86 2.98
N LEU A 20 -24.36 -27.22 2.12
CA LEU A 20 -24.17 -27.17 0.67
C LEU A 20 -23.86 -25.75 0.17
N SER A 21 -24.51 -24.73 0.75
CA SER A 21 -24.25 -23.33 0.40
C SER A 21 -22.85 -22.90 0.82
N ILE A 22 -22.40 -23.27 2.02
CA ILE A 22 -21.03 -22.98 2.50
C ILE A 22 -19.99 -23.65 1.60
N ILE A 23 -20.20 -24.92 1.25
CA ILE A 23 -19.30 -25.64 0.34
C ILE A 23 -19.27 -24.97 -1.04
N ALA A 24 -20.42 -24.61 -1.58
CA ALA A 24 -20.49 -23.91 -2.87
C ALA A 24 -19.75 -22.57 -2.82
N LEU A 25 -19.92 -21.77 -1.76
CA LEU A 25 -19.19 -20.51 -1.57
C LEU A 25 -17.68 -20.74 -1.41
N ALA A 26 -17.27 -21.78 -0.69
CA ALA A 26 -15.85 -22.13 -0.54
C ALA A 26 -15.21 -22.51 -1.88
N ILE A 27 -15.91 -23.30 -2.70
CA ILE A 27 -15.46 -23.67 -4.06
C ILE A 27 -15.38 -22.42 -4.94
N LEU A 28 -16.40 -21.56 -4.92
CA LEU A 28 -16.39 -20.31 -5.69
C LEU A 28 -15.23 -19.41 -5.30
N SER A 29 -14.97 -19.27 -3.99
CA SER A 29 -13.85 -18.50 -3.47
C SER A 29 -12.51 -19.10 -3.91
N ALA A 30 -12.36 -20.42 -3.82
CA ALA A 30 -11.15 -21.11 -4.28
C ALA A 30 -10.89 -20.91 -5.78
N LEU A 31 -11.92 -21.06 -6.63
CA LEU A 31 -11.81 -20.80 -8.06
C LEU A 31 -11.43 -19.35 -8.35
N TYR A 32 -11.99 -18.40 -7.60
CA TYR A 32 -11.66 -17.00 -7.75
C TYR A 32 -10.21 -16.70 -7.34
N ASN A 33 -9.71 -17.38 -6.30
CA ASN A 33 -8.35 -17.24 -5.80
C ASN A 33 -7.27 -17.71 -6.78
N LEU A 34 -7.61 -18.60 -7.71
CA LEU A 34 -6.73 -19.00 -8.82
C LEU A 34 -6.43 -17.84 -9.77
N SER A 35 -7.31 -16.82 -9.83
CA SER A 35 -7.17 -15.65 -10.69
C SER A 35 -6.55 -14.43 -9.97
N LEU A 36 -6.02 -14.59 -8.76
CA LEU A 36 -5.40 -13.48 -8.04
C LEU A 36 -4.14 -13.02 -8.78
N PRO A 37 -3.96 -11.69 -8.98
CA PRO A 37 -2.75 -11.19 -9.59
C PRO A 37 -1.55 -11.52 -8.69
N ASN A 38 -0.46 -11.94 -9.33
CA ASN A 38 0.82 -12.15 -8.67
C ASN A 38 1.80 -11.02 -8.96
N LYS A 39 1.45 -10.04 -9.80
CA LYS A 39 2.28 -8.89 -10.16
C LYS A 39 1.38 -7.75 -10.65
N SER A 40 1.93 -6.55 -10.70
CA SER A 40 1.26 -5.38 -11.27
C SER A 40 1.10 -5.53 -12.78
N LYS A 41 0.07 -4.91 -13.34
CA LYS A 41 -0.17 -4.92 -14.80
C LYS A 41 0.79 -4.00 -15.53
N VAL A 42 1.11 -2.85 -14.92
CA VAL A 42 2.05 -1.87 -15.44
C VAL A 42 3.20 -1.78 -14.45
N VAL A 43 4.38 -2.22 -14.89
CA VAL A 43 5.54 -2.40 -14.01
C VAL A 43 6.60 -1.34 -14.25
N GLU A 44 6.84 -0.96 -15.50
CA GLU A 44 7.95 -0.09 -15.88
C GLU A 44 7.66 1.41 -15.76
N GLN A 45 6.38 1.78 -15.58
CA GLN A 45 5.92 3.17 -15.50
C GLN A 45 4.70 3.29 -14.59
N LEU A 46 4.29 4.51 -14.28
CA LEU A 46 3.08 4.76 -13.52
C LEU A 46 1.85 4.51 -14.40
N SER A 47 0.90 3.72 -13.92
CA SER A 47 -0.40 3.58 -14.59
C SER A 47 -1.18 4.90 -14.53
N SER A 48 -2.16 5.06 -15.41
CA SER A 48 -3.04 6.24 -15.40
C SER A 48 -3.78 6.39 -14.06
N GLU A 49 -4.20 5.27 -13.47
CA GLU A 49 -4.86 5.25 -12.16
C GLU A 49 -3.91 5.68 -11.04
N GLU A 50 -2.67 5.17 -11.03
CA GLU A 50 -1.70 5.53 -10.00
C GLU A 50 -1.33 7.01 -10.07
N LYS A 51 -1.17 7.55 -11.28
CA LYS A 51 -1.00 9.00 -11.47
C LYS A 51 -2.20 9.79 -10.94
N ALA A 52 -3.42 9.33 -11.19
CA ALA A 52 -4.61 9.99 -10.69
C ALA A 52 -4.64 10.01 -9.14
N TYR A 53 -4.25 8.92 -8.49
CA TYR A 53 -4.13 8.86 -7.02
C TYR A 53 -3.05 9.81 -6.49
N ILE A 54 -1.85 9.82 -7.08
CA ILE A 54 -0.77 10.75 -6.68
C ILE A 54 -1.24 12.19 -6.87
N ALA A 55 -1.85 12.51 -8.02
CA ALA A 55 -2.31 13.86 -8.33
C ALA A 55 -3.38 14.33 -7.34
N GLU A 56 -4.34 13.47 -7.01
CA GLU A 56 -5.41 13.81 -6.07
C GLU A 56 -4.89 13.95 -4.63
N THR A 57 -3.98 13.08 -4.19
CA THR A 57 -3.30 13.23 -2.88
C THR A 57 -2.61 14.59 -2.78
N VAL A 58 -1.86 14.98 -3.82
CA VAL A 58 -1.17 16.28 -3.86
C VAL A 58 -2.17 17.45 -3.87
N ASN A 59 -3.27 17.30 -4.61
CA ASN A 59 -4.34 18.29 -4.68
C ASN A 59 -5.01 18.51 -3.32
N LEU A 60 -5.47 17.43 -2.67
CA LEU A 60 -6.10 17.47 -1.36
C LEU A 60 -5.18 18.02 -0.30
N ARG A 61 -3.92 17.56 -0.26
CA ARG A 61 -2.92 18.09 0.68
C ARG A 61 -2.73 19.59 0.52
N ARG A 62 -2.58 20.08 -0.71
CA ARG A 62 -2.38 21.51 -0.97
C ARG A 62 -3.57 22.36 -0.54
N ASN A 63 -4.79 21.89 -0.84
CA ASN A 63 -6.00 22.70 -0.64
C ASN A 63 -6.56 22.60 0.77
N LEU A 64 -6.42 21.44 1.43
CA LEU A 64 -7.02 21.16 2.74
C LEU A 64 -5.99 20.94 3.84
N GLY A 65 -4.70 20.75 3.49
CA GLY A 65 -3.67 20.36 4.45
C GLY A 65 -3.50 21.37 5.58
N ASN A 66 -3.61 22.67 5.31
CA ASN A 66 -3.52 23.71 6.34
C ASN A 66 -4.74 23.77 7.28
N GLU A 67 -5.91 23.28 6.84
CA GLU A 67 -7.08 23.13 7.71
C GLU A 67 -6.92 21.93 8.65
N VAL A 68 -6.18 20.91 8.21
CA VAL A 68 -5.84 19.72 9.03
C VAL A 68 -4.69 20.01 9.99
N TRP A 69 -3.61 20.61 9.49
CA TRP A 69 -2.43 20.94 10.28
C TRP A 69 -1.72 22.18 9.71
N PRO A 70 -1.47 23.25 10.51
CA PRO A 70 -0.85 24.47 10.03
C PRO A 70 0.50 24.23 9.33
N GLY A 71 0.64 24.74 8.10
CA GLY A 71 1.85 24.65 7.28
C GLY A 71 1.98 23.38 6.45
N TRP A 72 1.17 22.34 6.70
CA TRP A 72 1.28 21.08 5.97
C TRP A 72 0.86 21.20 4.50
N GLY A 73 -0.10 22.07 4.19
CA GLY A 73 -0.55 22.30 2.81
C GLY A 73 0.47 23.04 1.95
N ASP A 74 1.29 23.89 2.58
CA ASP A 74 2.27 24.75 1.89
C ASP A 74 3.61 24.05 1.64
N PHE A 75 3.92 23.01 2.42
CA PHE A 75 5.20 22.30 2.33
C PHE A 75 5.27 21.45 1.04
N PRO A 76 6.25 21.62 0.13
CA PRO A 76 6.34 20.78 -1.06
C PRO A 76 6.87 19.39 -0.71
N ILE A 77 6.04 18.35 -0.86
CA ILE A 77 6.40 16.95 -0.56
C ILE A 77 6.41 16.16 -1.86
N PRO A 78 7.59 15.79 -2.39
CA PRO A 78 7.73 14.80 -3.46
C PRO A 78 7.19 13.44 -3.01
N VAL A 79 6.80 12.62 -3.98
CA VAL A 79 6.21 11.30 -3.73
C VAL A 79 7.02 10.24 -4.44
N ILE A 80 7.44 9.22 -3.70
CA ILE A 80 7.85 7.93 -4.26
C ILE A 80 6.68 6.97 -4.15
N VAL A 81 6.28 6.37 -5.26
CA VAL A 81 5.51 5.12 -5.21
C VAL A 81 6.32 3.98 -5.77
N TYR A 82 6.12 2.76 -5.30
CA TYR A 82 6.92 1.63 -5.77
C TYR A 82 6.09 0.36 -5.99
N ASN A 83 6.52 -0.45 -6.95
CA ASN A 83 5.95 -1.77 -7.22
C ASN A 83 7.01 -2.86 -6.99
N GLU A 84 6.79 -4.05 -7.55
CA GLU A 84 7.71 -5.18 -7.42
C GLU A 84 9.10 -4.97 -8.03
N GLU A 85 9.27 -4.07 -9.00
CA GLU A 85 10.52 -3.93 -9.76
C GLU A 85 11.08 -2.51 -9.76
N TYR A 86 10.26 -1.49 -9.53
CA TYR A 86 10.67 -0.09 -9.63
C TYR A 86 10.11 0.78 -8.52
N ALA A 87 10.90 1.75 -8.10
CA ALA A 87 10.45 2.94 -7.38
C ALA A 87 10.32 4.11 -8.37
N PHE A 88 9.27 4.92 -8.22
CA PHE A 88 8.93 6.04 -9.08
C PHE A 88 8.87 7.33 -8.28
N LEU A 89 9.75 8.28 -8.58
CA LEU A 89 9.83 9.57 -7.91
C LEU A 89 9.16 10.67 -8.74
N THR A 90 8.19 11.35 -8.14
CA THR A 90 7.48 12.50 -8.72
C THR A 90 7.68 13.76 -7.87
N GLY A 91 7.54 14.93 -8.49
CA GLY A 91 7.57 16.21 -7.77
C GLY A 91 8.97 16.77 -7.48
N MET A 92 10.03 16.19 -8.06
CA MET A 92 11.41 16.64 -7.93
C MET A 92 12.07 16.79 -9.30
N SER A 93 12.97 17.77 -9.45
CA SER A 93 13.85 17.92 -10.62
C SER A 93 15.28 17.61 -10.22
N ASN A 94 16.00 16.84 -11.03
CA ASN A 94 17.40 16.45 -10.80
C ASN A 94 17.63 15.83 -9.41
N PRO A 95 16.97 14.70 -9.09
CA PRO A 95 17.09 14.06 -7.79
C PRO A 95 18.52 13.56 -7.52
N ALA A 96 18.96 13.64 -6.26
CA ALA A 96 20.19 12.99 -5.82
C ALA A 96 20.07 11.47 -5.89
N SER A 97 21.19 10.76 -6.04
CA SER A 97 21.22 9.30 -6.17
C SER A 97 20.62 8.59 -4.95
N GLY A 98 19.77 7.60 -5.20
CA GLY A 98 19.15 6.78 -4.15
C GLY A 98 18.22 7.56 -3.22
N TRP A 99 18.03 7.01 -2.02
CA TRP A 99 17.32 7.61 -0.91
C TRP A 99 17.96 7.20 0.42
N TYR A 100 17.65 7.92 1.48
CA TYR A 100 18.07 7.60 2.85
C TYR A 100 16.86 7.15 3.66
N LYS A 101 16.96 5.97 4.27
CA LYS A 101 15.97 5.50 5.23
C LYS A 101 16.01 6.39 6.47
N MET A 102 14.88 6.96 6.86
CA MET A 102 14.80 7.85 8.02
C MET A 102 14.14 7.15 9.20
N PRO A 103 14.52 7.46 10.46
CA PRO A 103 15.57 8.41 10.86
C PRO A 103 17.00 7.85 10.81
N GLY A 104 17.19 6.56 10.46
CA GLY A 104 18.46 5.85 10.58
C GLY A 104 19.59 6.31 9.65
N GLY A 105 19.29 7.04 8.57
CA GLY A 105 20.27 7.58 7.63
C GLY A 105 20.94 6.55 6.72
N GLU A 106 20.42 5.33 6.64
CA GLU A 106 20.97 4.29 5.75
C GLU A 106 20.68 4.65 4.29
N HIS A 107 21.73 4.82 3.48
CA HIS A 107 21.60 5.06 2.04
C HIS A 107 21.21 3.78 1.31
N ARG A 108 20.22 3.88 0.42
CA ARG A 108 19.66 2.77 -0.37
C ARG A 108 19.35 3.24 -1.79
N GLY A 109 19.19 2.28 -2.70
CA GLY A 109 18.89 2.55 -4.11
C GLY A 109 20.12 2.95 -4.93
N SER A 110 19.85 3.39 -6.15
CA SER A 110 20.81 3.80 -7.17
C SER A 110 20.39 5.11 -7.83
N ASP A 111 21.07 5.47 -8.92
CA ASP A 111 20.72 6.65 -9.71
C ASP A 111 19.29 6.57 -10.25
N TRP A 112 18.64 7.73 -10.27
CA TRP A 112 17.29 7.91 -10.81
C TRP A 112 17.33 8.13 -12.32
N GLU A 113 16.59 7.32 -13.04
CA GLU A 113 16.43 7.42 -14.49
C GLU A 113 15.15 8.18 -14.83
N MET A 114 15.24 9.20 -15.68
CA MET A 114 14.04 9.87 -16.19
C MET A 114 13.22 8.92 -17.05
N VAL A 115 11.91 8.82 -16.80
CA VAL A 115 11.01 8.07 -17.68
C VAL A 115 10.74 8.89 -18.93
N LYS A 116 11.39 8.54 -20.04
CA LYS A 116 11.36 9.36 -21.27
C LYS A 116 10.07 9.23 -22.08
N THR A 117 9.34 8.14 -21.91
CA THR A 117 8.16 7.78 -22.71
C THR A 117 6.85 8.30 -22.13
N ASP A 118 6.91 8.89 -20.94
CA ASP A 118 5.71 9.19 -20.16
C ASP A 118 5.94 10.38 -19.22
N MET A 119 4.86 11.08 -18.88
CA MET A 119 4.90 12.30 -18.05
C MET A 119 3.87 12.23 -16.93
N PHE A 120 4.14 12.93 -15.83
CA PHE A 120 3.21 13.11 -14.71
C PHE A 120 2.80 14.58 -14.62
N ASN A 121 1.52 14.89 -14.84
CA ASN A 121 1.00 16.27 -14.88
C ASN A 121 1.83 17.21 -15.78
N GLY A 122 2.23 16.71 -16.96
CA GLY A 122 3.05 17.45 -17.93
C GLY A 122 4.52 17.66 -17.52
N LYS A 123 4.96 17.05 -16.42
CA LYS A 123 6.34 17.12 -15.92
C LYS A 123 7.04 15.76 -15.99
N PRO A 124 8.37 15.73 -16.15
CA PRO A 124 9.12 14.49 -16.04
C PRO A 124 9.01 13.93 -14.63
N TYR A 125 9.10 12.61 -14.55
CA TYR A 125 9.28 11.88 -13.30
C TYR A 125 10.36 10.82 -13.51
N TYR A 126 10.85 10.26 -12.41
CA TYR A 126 12.00 9.39 -12.43
C TYR A 126 11.64 8.00 -11.92
N ARG A 127 12.43 7.00 -12.30
CA ARG A 127 12.35 5.65 -11.77
C ARG A 127 13.73 5.13 -11.43
N GLN A 128 13.79 4.14 -10.55
CA GLN A 128 14.97 3.31 -10.38
C GLN A 128 14.54 1.87 -10.09
N ALA A 129 15.37 0.92 -10.50
CA ALA A 129 15.09 -0.50 -10.29
C ALA A 129 15.25 -0.90 -8.82
N LEU A 130 14.47 -1.89 -8.39
CA LEU A 130 14.51 -2.51 -7.07
C LEU A 130 14.94 -3.98 -7.21
N PRO A 131 16.23 -4.25 -7.45
CA PRO A 131 16.71 -5.61 -7.71
C PRO A 131 16.63 -6.53 -6.49
N ASN A 132 16.59 -5.96 -5.28
CA ASN A 132 16.38 -6.70 -4.05
C ASN A 132 14.96 -6.40 -3.51
N PRO A 133 14.04 -7.37 -3.48
CA PRO A 133 12.67 -7.15 -3.01
C PRO A 133 12.59 -6.79 -1.51
N ASP A 134 13.64 -7.07 -0.73
CA ASP A 134 13.72 -6.74 0.69
C ASP A 134 14.21 -5.30 0.92
N ILE A 135 14.73 -4.63 -0.12
CA ILE A 135 15.22 -3.25 -0.05
C ILE A 135 14.30 -2.36 -0.90
N THR A 136 13.29 -1.81 -0.25
CA THR A 136 12.34 -0.86 -0.85
C THR A 136 12.35 0.47 -0.09
N PRO A 137 11.71 1.52 -0.62
CA PRO A 137 11.48 2.75 0.12
C PRO A 137 10.56 2.59 1.34
N GLU A 138 9.91 1.44 1.51
CA GLU A 138 8.92 1.15 2.57
C GLU A 138 7.67 2.07 2.48
N ASN A 139 6.57 1.74 3.15
CA ASN A 139 5.41 2.63 3.28
C ASN A 139 5.66 3.57 4.47
N PHE A 140 6.33 4.70 4.22
CA PHE A 140 6.72 5.66 5.26
C PHE A 140 7.21 6.99 4.65
N THR A 141 8.33 7.52 5.15
CA THR A 141 9.05 8.65 4.59
C THR A 141 10.56 8.40 4.54
N VAL A 142 11.19 8.95 3.50
CA VAL A 142 12.63 8.88 3.25
C VAL A 142 13.16 10.27 2.89
N LYS A 143 14.49 10.39 2.77
CA LYS A 143 15.11 11.56 2.14
C LYS A 143 15.68 11.22 0.76
N VAL A 144 15.51 12.10 -0.21
CA VAL A 144 16.26 12.10 -1.47
C VAL A 144 17.07 13.40 -1.52
N GLY A 145 18.38 13.28 -1.36
CA GLY A 145 19.22 14.44 -1.01
C GLY A 145 18.74 15.05 0.31
N ASP A 146 18.49 16.35 0.31
CA ASP A 146 18.00 17.07 1.50
C ASP A 146 16.47 17.11 1.62
N SER A 147 15.74 16.64 0.61
CA SER A 147 14.27 16.72 0.58
C SER A 147 13.63 15.51 1.25
N TRP A 148 12.66 15.78 2.13
CA TRP A 148 11.76 14.76 2.68
C TRP A 148 10.75 14.32 1.62
N VAL A 149 10.57 13.01 1.48
CA VAL A 149 9.76 12.38 0.44
C VAL A 149 8.83 11.36 1.08
N SER A 150 7.56 11.38 0.71
CA SER A 150 6.59 10.36 1.14
C SER A 150 6.69 9.12 0.28
N THR A 151 6.58 7.94 0.86
CA THR A 151 6.77 6.67 0.15
C THR A 151 5.61 5.73 0.37
N MET A 152 5.09 5.12 -0.69
CA MET A 152 4.03 4.10 -0.57
C MET A 152 4.09 3.09 -1.72
N GLN A 153 3.69 1.86 -1.49
CA GLN A 153 3.45 0.89 -2.56
C GLN A 153 2.37 1.43 -3.50
N THR A 154 2.51 1.20 -4.82
CA THR A 154 1.40 1.43 -5.74
C THR A 154 0.20 0.62 -5.29
N LYS A 155 -1.02 1.12 -5.54
CA LYS A 155 -2.24 0.48 -5.03
C LYS A 155 -2.39 -0.96 -5.52
N GLU A 156 -1.98 -1.24 -6.75
CA GLU A 156 -2.00 -2.58 -7.33
C GLU A 156 -0.98 -3.51 -6.64
N TYR A 157 0.24 -3.02 -6.41
CA TYR A 157 1.26 -3.80 -5.74
C TYR A 157 0.93 -4.06 -4.27
N ALA A 158 0.34 -3.09 -3.57
CA ALA A 158 -0.16 -3.25 -2.22
C ALA A 158 -1.22 -4.38 -2.14
N ALA A 159 -2.08 -4.51 -3.16
CA ALA A 159 -3.03 -5.62 -3.24
C ALA A 159 -2.33 -6.97 -3.44
N VAL A 160 -1.33 -7.03 -4.33
CA VAL A 160 -0.52 -8.23 -4.57
C VAL A 160 0.20 -8.66 -3.28
N GLN A 161 0.80 -7.72 -2.56
CA GLN A 161 1.49 -7.97 -1.31
C GLN A 161 0.53 -8.40 -0.20
N PHE A 162 -0.65 -7.79 -0.11
CA PHE A 162 -1.71 -8.26 0.79
C PHE A 162 -2.09 -9.72 0.50
N TYR A 163 -2.30 -10.09 -0.77
CA TYR A 163 -2.64 -11.46 -1.13
C TYR A 163 -1.52 -12.46 -0.78
N ARG A 164 -0.26 -12.10 -1.05
CA ARG A 164 0.89 -12.96 -0.76
C ARG A 164 1.12 -13.11 0.74
N GLY A 165 1.19 -12.01 1.47
CA GLY A 165 1.40 -12.02 2.92
C GLY A 165 0.29 -12.79 3.63
N PHE A 166 -0.97 -12.50 3.32
CA PHE A 166 -2.09 -13.17 3.98
C PHE A 166 -2.20 -14.66 3.62
N LYS A 167 -1.79 -15.06 2.40
CA LYS A 167 -1.69 -16.49 2.02
C LYS A 167 -0.66 -17.25 2.86
N ASN A 168 0.44 -16.59 3.23
CA ASN A 168 1.53 -17.19 3.99
C ASN A 168 1.18 -17.37 5.48
N GLU A 169 0.31 -16.51 6.02
CA GLU A 169 -0.16 -16.58 7.41
C GLU A 169 -1.31 -17.59 7.62
N LEU A 170 -2.05 -17.95 6.57
CA LEU A 170 -3.20 -18.85 6.67
C LEU A 170 -2.80 -20.34 6.52
N PRO A 171 -3.39 -21.25 7.31
CA PRO A 171 -3.27 -22.69 7.10
C PRO A 171 -3.71 -23.12 5.68
N PRO A 172 -3.17 -24.21 5.10
CA PRO A 172 -3.36 -24.56 3.69
C PRO A 172 -4.82 -24.65 3.21
N VAL A 173 -5.74 -25.14 4.05
CA VAL A 173 -7.16 -25.24 3.66
C VAL A 173 -7.82 -23.87 3.65
N LEU A 174 -7.53 -23.03 4.65
CA LEU A 174 -8.09 -21.69 4.76
C LEU A 174 -7.52 -20.77 3.69
N ASN A 175 -6.23 -20.88 3.39
CA ASN A 175 -5.59 -20.04 2.38
C ASN A 175 -6.19 -20.23 0.98
N ALA A 176 -6.74 -21.42 0.69
CA ALA A 176 -7.34 -21.73 -0.60
C ALA A 176 -8.73 -21.09 -0.74
N ILE A 177 -9.52 -21.04 0.33
CA ILE A 177 -10.93 -20.61 0.30
C ILE A 177 -11.15 -19.20 0.84
N PHE A 178 -10.13 -18.54 1.41
CA PHE A 178 -10.27 -17.21 1.98
C PHE A 178 -10.62 -16.17 0.89
N PRO A 179 -11.61 -15.29 1.10
CA PRO A 179 -12.08 -14.37 0.06
C PRO A 179 -11.20 -13.11 -0.04
N TYR A 180 -9.95 -13.25 -0.51
CA TYR A 180 -8.93 -12.19 -0.48
C TYR A 180 -9.37 -10.87 -1.09
N ARG A 181 -9.99 -10.89 -2.28
CA ARG A 181 -10.39 -9.63 -2.94
C ARG A 181 -11.50 -8.90 -2.20
N LEU A 182 -12.41 -9.63 -1.55
CA LEU A 182 -13.46 -9.03 -0.73
C LEU A 182 -12.84 -8.33 0.48
N PHE A 183 -11.91 -9.01 1.17
CA PHE A 183 -11.19 -8.42 2.29
C PHE A 183 -10.34 -7.22 1.87
N TRP A 184 -9.60 -7.33 0.77
CA TRP A 184 -8.86 -6.20 0.20
C TRP A 184 -9.82 -5.04 -0.12
N HIS A 185 -10.97 -5.31 -0.75
CA HIS A 185 -11.95 -4.28 -1.07
C HIS A 185 -12.50 -3.56 0.16
N MET A 186 -12.72 -4.30 1.25
CA MET A 186 -13.18 -3.75 2.53
C MET A 186 -12.11 -2.88 3.22
N LEU A 187 -10.84 -3.29 3.15
CA LEU A 187 -9.73 -2.60 3.84
C LEU A 187 -9.16 -1.45 3.02
N MET A 188 -8.70 -1.70 1.80
CA MET A 188 -7.86 -0.78 0.99
C MET A 188 -8.28 -0.66 -0.48
N GLY A 189 -9.31 -1.37 -0.92
CA GLY A 189 -9.68 -1.39 -2.35
C GLY A 189 -10.35 -0.10 -2.83
N LYS A 190 -10.88 0.72 -1.91
CA LYS A 190 -11.44 2.03 -2.21
C LYS A 190 -10.34 3.04 -2.52
N PRO A 191 -10.42 3.81 -3.62
CA PRO A 191 -9.47 4.89 -3.93
C PRO A 191 -9.23 5.86 -2.77
N GLU A 192 -10.27 6.21 -2.05
CA GLU A 192 -10.23 7.20 -0.98
C GLU A 192 -9.38 6.72 0.19
N THR A 193 -9.44 5.43 0.53
CA THR A 193 -8.58 4.86 1.58
C THR A 193 -7.11 4.88 1.17
N TYR A 194 -6.82 4.56 -0.10
CA TYR A 194 -5.45 4.60 -0.60
C TYR A 194 -4.89 6.03 -0.64
N ILE A 195 -5.66 6.99 -1.15
CA ILE A 195 -5.32 8.42 -1.15
C ILE A 195 -5.12 8.93 0.29
N GLY A 196 -5.97 8.53 1.22
CA GLY A 196 -5.81 8.85 2.65
C GLY A 196 -4.53 8.27 3.25
N GLY A 197 -4.16 7.04 2.85
CA GLY A 197 -2.87 6.43 3.20
C GLY A 197 -1.69 7.21 2.64
N MET A 198 -1.72 7.59 1.36
CA MET A 198 -0.65 8.42 0.79
C MET A 198 -0.53 9.79 1.49
N ALA A 199 -1.65 10.39 1.87
CA ALA A 199 -1.65 11.63 2.64
C ALA A 199 -1.06 11.42 4.05
N HIS A 200 -1.33 10.27 4.69
CA HIS A 200 -0.70 9.89 5.96
C HIS A 200 0.82 9.82 5.83
N GLU A 201 1.34 9.15 4.80
CA GLU A 201 2.80 9.07 4.56
C GLU A 201 3.42 10.45 4.25
N ALA A 202 2.68 11.31 3.54
CA ALA A 202 3.07 12.70 3.34
C ALA A 202 3.10 13.51 4.64
N PHE A 203 2.26 13.18 5.62
CA PHE A 203 2.32 13.83 6.92
C PHE A 203 3.59 13.42 7.71
N HIS A 204 4.04 12.17 7.60
CA HIS A 204 5.33 11.76 8.17
C HIS A 204 6.51 12.53 7.58
N ALA A 205 6.51 12.76 6.26
CA ALA A 205 7.53 13.60 5.62
C ALA A 205 7.54 15.04 6.17
N PHE A 206 6.37 15.62 6.41
CA PHE A 206 6.24 16.94 7.03
C PHE A 206 6.73 16.94 8.50
N GLN A 207 6.38 15.93 9.29
CA GLN A 207 6.87 15.78 10.67
C GLN A 207 8.40 15.64 10.73
N GLY A 208 8.99 14.87 9.82
CA GLY A 208 10.44 14.75 9.69
C GLY A 208 11.13 16.09 9.41
N ASN A 209 10.46 17.01 8.70
CA ASN A 209 10.95 18.36 8.44
C ASN A 209 10.81 19.28 9.66
N GLU A 210 9.59 19.38 10.22
CA GLU A 210 9.28 20.40 11.23
C GLU A 210 9.78 20.05 12.63
N VAL A 211 9.75 18.76 12.99
CA VAL A 211 9.98 18.29 14.36
C VAL A 211 10.83 17.03 14.39
N TYR A 212 11.96 17.05 13.67
CA TYR A 212 12.84 15.90 13.49
C TYR A 212 13.21 15.15 14.77
N GLU A 213 13.56 15.85 15.86
CA GLU A 213 13.96 15.21 17.12
C GLU A 213 12.85 14.34 17.70
N LYS A 214 11.60 14.84 17.67
CA LYS A 214 10.42 14.10 18.15
C LYS A 214 10.09 12.94 17.22
N PHE A 215 10.12 13.18 15.90
CA PHE A 215 9.93 12.15 14.89
C PHE A 215 10.93 10.99 15.09
N ALA A 216 12.22 11.30 15.21
CA ALA A 216 13.26 10.30 15.41
C ALA A 216 13.12 9.57 16.75
N ALA A 217 12.73 10.27 17.83
CA ALA A 217 12.48 9.65 19.12
C ALA A 217 11.32 8.64 19.08
N CYS A 218 10.21 8.98 18.41
CA CYS A 218 9.06 8.09 18.23
C CYS A 218 9.44 6.82 17.46
N GLU A 219 10.14 6.96 16.33
CA GLU A 219 10.58 5.83 15.52
C GLU A 219 11.56 4.92 16.27
N ASN A 220 12.50 5.52 17.00
CA ASN A 220 13.44 4.77 17.82
C ASN A 220 12.76 4.01 18.96
N ALA A 221 11.76 4.61 19.62
CA ALA A 221 10.99 3.93 20.66
C ALA A 221 10.21 2.73 20.08
N SER A 222 9.58 2.89 18.91
CA SER A 222 8.86 1.82 18.23
C SER A 222 9.79 0.64 17.89
N ARG A 223 11.00 0.93 17.41
CA ARG A 223 12.02 -0.12 17.16
C ARG A 223 12.41 -0.89 18.42
N LEU A 224 12.47 -0.22 19.58
CA LEU A 224 12.82 -0.88 20.84
C LEU A 224 11.67 -1.73 21.40
N CYS A 225 10.42 -1.51 20.98
CA CYS A 225 9.28 -2.33 21.42
C CYS A 225 9.40 -3.80 21.00
N THR A 226 10.04 -4.11 19.86
CA THR A 226 10.26 -5.51 19.45
C THR A 226 11.30 -6.23 20.30
N ASP A 227 12.14 -5.48 21.01
CA ASP A 227 13.17 -5.98 21.92
C ASP A 227 12.71 -5.94 23.39
N TYR A 228 11.45 -5.55 23.65
CA TYR A 228 10.91 -5.48 25.00
C TYR A 228 10.53 -6.90 25.50
N PRO A 229 11.01 -7.33 26.68
CA PRO A 229 10.82 -8.69 27.20
C PRO A 229 9.38 -9.05 27.57
#